data_AF-A0A2A4KHV6-F1
#
_entry.id   AF-A0A2A4KHV6-F1
#
_cell.length_a   1.000
_cell.length_b   1.000
_cell.length_c   1.000
_cell.angle_alpha   90.00
_cell.angle_beta   90.00
_cell.angle_gamma   90.00
#
_symmetry.space_group_name_H-M   'P 1'
#
loop_
_entity.id
_entity.type
_entity.pdbx_description
1 polymer ?
#
loop_
_entity_poly.entity_id
_entity_poly.type
_entity_poly.pdbx_seq_one_letter_code
_entity_poly.pdbx_strand_id
1 'polypeptide(L)' 'MQTTEPHIRVGAYALGVLGRADAFRFEEHLGDCPGCRARAREFAGVAHSLAVAGPPVTPGPGLAERLTGAVAAGRR' A
#
# COMPACT_ATOMS: atom_id res chain seq x y z
N MET A 1 -4.53 26.93 11.91
CA MET A 1 -5.41 25.79 11.62
C MET A 1 -5.36 25.47 10.12
N GLN A 2 -4.46 24.59 9.68
CA GLN A 2 -4.55 23.94 8.37
C GLN A 2 -5.05 22.50 8.60
N THR A 3 -6.35 22.37 8.88
CA THR A 3 -6.93 21.14 9.44
C THR A 3 -7.50 20.17 8.40
N THR A 4 -7.08 20.24 7.13
CA THR A 4 -7.75 19.50 6.05
C THR A 4 -6.87 18.60 5.17
N GLU A 5 -5.54 18.74 5.12
CA GLU A 5 -4.78 18.13 4.00
C GLU A 5 -4.10 16.74 4.26
N PRO A 6 -3.62 16.37 5.47
CA PRO A 6 -2.99 15.04 5.67
C PRO A 6 -3.98 13.95 6.06
N HIS A 7 -4.93 14.24 6.96
CA HIS A 7 -5.74 13.22 7.63
C HIS A 7 -6.74 12.49 6.71
N ILE A 8 -7.23 13.14 5.65
CA ILE A 8 -8.13 12.49 4.67
C ILE A 8 -7.34 11.51 3.78
N ARG A 9 -6.03 11.72 3.61
CA ARG A 9 -5.18 10.93 2.72
C ARG A 9 -4.79 9.56 3.27
N VAL A 10 -5.02 9.28 4.56
CA VAL A 10 -4.63 7.99 5.17
C VAL A 10 -5.32 6.78 4.54
N GLY A 11 -6.56 6.93 4.06
CA GLY A 11 -7.26 5.87 3.32
C GLY A 11 -6.63 5.63 1.95
N ALA A 12 -6.36 6.71 1.21
CA ALA A 12 -5.69 6.63 -0.10
C ALA A 12 -4.27 6.06 0.02
N TYR A 13 -3.55 6.43 1.06
CA TYR A 13 -2.24 5.86 1.39
C TYR A 13 -2.35 4.35 1.68
N ALA A 14 -3.26 3.94 2.56
CA ALA A 14 -3.45 2.53 2.91
C ALA A 14 -3.85 1.65 1.71
N LEU A 15 -4.61 2.20 0.76
CA LEU A 15 -4.98 1.52 -0.49
C LEU A 15 -3.87 1.56 -1.57
N GLY A 16 -2.78 2.29 -1.34
CA GLY A 16 -1.69 2.42 -2.31
C GLY A 16 -2.06 3.22 -3.56
N VAL A 17 -3.10 4.06 -3.51
CA VAL A 17 -3.62 4.82 -4.68
C VAL A 17 -3.07 6.25 -4.76
N LEU A 18 -2.23 6.66 -3.80
CA LEU A 18 -1.51 7.93 -3.88
C LEU A 18 -0.45 7.89 -4.98
N GLY A 19 -0.30 9.00 -5.69
CA GLY A 19 0.87 9.21 -6.55
C GLY A 19 2.15 9.24 -5.72
N ARG A 20 3.29 8.91 -6.35
CA ARG A 20 4.59 8.78 -5.66
C ARG A 20 4.96 10.00 -4.81
N ALA A 21 4.76 11.21 -5.34
CA ALA A 21 5.08 12.44 -4.61
C ALA A 21 4.18 12.65 -3.38
N ASP A 22 2.91 12.25 -3.47
CA ASP A 22 1.97 12.42 -2.36
C ASP A 22 2.13 11.35 -1.29
N ALA A 23 2.49 10.13 -1.70
CA ALA A 23 2.89 9.05 -0.80
C ALA A 23 4.10 9.49 0.03
N PHE A 24 5.16 10.00 -0.62
CA PHE A 24 6.36 10.49 0.07
C PHE A 24 6.04 11.58 1.10
N ARG A 25 5.27 12.61 0.72
CA ARG A 25 4.85 13.67 1.66
C ARG A 25 4.00 13.14 2.81
N PHE A 26 3.21 12.09 2.57
CA PHE A 26 2.38 11.49 3.61
C PHE A 26 3.23 10.62 4.57
N GLU A 27 4.24 9.93 4.07
CA GLU A 27 5.21 9.18 4.87
C GLU A 27 6.02 10.08 5.80
N GLU A 28 6.44 11.25 5.33
CA GLU A 28 7.05 12.29 6.18
C GLU A 28 6.10 12.66 7.33
N HIS A 29 4.83 12.94 7.03
CA HIS A 29 3.80 13.22 8.04
C HIS A 29 3.56 12.05 9.01
N LEU A 30 3.70 10.80 8.57
CA LEU A 30 3.62 9.63 9.45
C LEU A 30 4.74 9.62 10.49
N GLY A 31 5.87 10.28 10.26
CA GLY A 31 6.94 10.47 11.24
C GLY A 31 6.48 11.29 12.44
N ASP A 32 5.68 12.34 12.20
CA ASP A 32 5.31 13.33 13.21
C ASP A 32 3.92 13.11 13.81
N CYS A 33 3.03 12.37 13.14
CA CYS A 33 1.63 12.24 13.56
C CYS A 33 1.25 10.83 14.05
N PRO A 34 1.11 10.61 15.38
CA PRO A 34 0.68 9.32 15.92
C PRO A 34 -0.74 8.91 15.51
N GLY A 35 -1.65 9.87 15.34
CA GLY A 35 -3.03 9.59 14.91
C GLY A 35 -3.11 9.05 13.48
N CYS A 36 -2.28 9.55 12.56
CA CYS A 36 -2.18 8.99 11.22
C CYS A 36 -1.52 7.61 11.22
N ARG A 37 -0.52 7.37 12.09
CA ARG A 37 0.05 6.02 12.25
C ARG A 37 -0.97 5.00 12.74
N ALA A 38 -1.79 5.36 13.73
CA ALA A 38 -2.85 4.50 14.25
C ALA A 38 -3.86 4.15 13.15
N ARG A 39 -4.40 5.17 12.45
CA ARG A 39 -5.36 4.94 11.37
C ARG A 39 -4.78 4.20 10.17
N ALA A 40 -3.50 4.41 9.82
CA ALA A 40 -2.85 3.65 8.76
C ALA A 40 -2.77 2.15 9.10
N ARG A 41 -2.50 1.81 10.37
CA ARG A 41 -2.50 0.41 10.84
C ARG A 41 -3.91 -0.20 10.81
N GLU A 42 -4.91 0.54 11.25
CA GLU A 42 -6.32 0.10 11.20
C GLU A 42 -6.75 -0.17 9.74
N PHE A 43 -6.43 0.76 8.83
CA PHE A 43 -6.76 0.61 7.42
C PHE A 43 -5.94 -0.45 6.68
N ALA A 44 -4.72 -0.78 7.14
CA ALA A 44 -3.96 -1.89 6.55
C ALA A 44 -4.72 -3.22 6.62
N GLY A 45 -5.44 -3.47 7.73
CA GLY A 45 -6.30 -4.64 7.86
C GLY A 45 -7.48 -4.63 6.87
N VAL A 46 -8.14 -3.48 6.72
CA VAL A 46 -9.25 -3.32 5.77
C VAL A 46 -8.76 -3.49 4.33
N ALA A 47 -7.64 -2.88 3.97
CA ALA A 47 -7.03 -2.98 2.65
C ALA A 47 -6.68 -4.44 2.30
N HIS A 48 -6.17 -5.21 3.27
CA HIS A 48 -5.91 -6.64 3.08
C HIS A 48 -7.20 -7.43 2.81
N SER A 49 -8.24 -7.21 3.60
CA SER A 49 -9.55 -7.86 3.39
C SER A 49 -10.13 -7.54 2.01
N LEU A 50 -9.99 -6.29 1.55
CA LEU A 50 -10.42 -5.88 0.21
C LEU A 50 -9.61 -6.56 -0.90
N ALA A 51 -8.30 -6.74 -0.71
CA ALA A 51 -7.42 -7.36 -1.70
C ALA A 51 -7.79 -8.82 -2.02
N VAL A 52 -8.50 -9.49 -1.11
CA VAL A 52 -8.92 -10.90 -1.26
C VAL A 52 -10.45 -11.07 -1.37
N ALA A 53 -11.21 -9.97 -1.40
CA ALA A 53 -12.68 -10.03 -1.42
C ALA A 53 -13.25 -10.52 -2.77
N GLY A 54 -12.47 -10.44 -3.85
CA GLY A 54 -12.88 -10.90 -5.18
C GLY A 54 -12.83 -12.42 -5.34
N PRO A 55 -13.45 -12.95 -6.41
CA PRO A 55 -13.31 -14.37 -6.75
C PRO A 55 -11.84 -14.72 -7.00
N PRO A 56 -11.40 -15.96 -6.68
CA PRO A 56 -10.04 -16.39 -6.96
C PRO A 56 -9.78 -16.33 -8.48
N VAL A 57 -8.63 -15.78 -8.86
CA VAL A 57 -8.19 -15.68 -10.26
C VAL A 57 -7.09 -16.72 -10.50
N THR A 58 -7.27 -17.55 -11.54
CA THR A 58 -6.23 -18.49 -11.96
C THR A 58 -5.08 -17.73 -12.64
N PRO A 59 -3.83 -17.86 -12.16
CA PRO A 59 -2.70 -17.24 -12.82
C PRO A 59 -2.46 -17.82 -14.23
N GLY A 60 -1.90 -17.02 -15.13
CA GLY A 60 -1.49 -17.49 -16.46
C GLY A 60 -0.39 -18.56 -16.39
N PRO A 61 -0.30 -19.44 -17.40
CA PRO A 61 0.72 -20.49 -17.43
C PRO A 61 2.13 -19.89 -17.39
N GLY A 62 3.05 -20.55 -16.68
CA GLY A 62 4.45 -20.13 -16.61
C GLY A 62 4.76 -18.96 -15.66
N LEU A 63 3.76 -18.44 -14.92
CA LEU A 63 3.97 -17.30 -14.03
C LEU A 63 4.96 -17.62 -12.90
N ALA A 64 4.87 -18.81 -12.30
CA ALA A 64 5.72 -19.21 -11.18
C ALA A 64 7.21 -19.27 -11.61
N GLU A 65 7.48 -19.86 -12.76
CA GLU A 65 8.81 -19.99 -13.36
C GLU A 65 9.40 -18.62 -13.71
N ARG A 66 8.58 -17.72 -14.26
CA ARG A 66 9.00 -16.34 -14.55
C ARG A 66 9.33 -15.55 -13.28
N LEU A 67 8.50 -15.64 -12.25
CA LEU A 67 8.71 -14.94 -10.99
C LEU A 67 9.97 -15.44 -10.27
N THR A 68 10.12 -16.76 -10.17
CA THR A 68 11.31 -17.38 -9.55
C THR A 68 12.59 -17.06 -10.33
N GLY A 69 12.53 -17.08 -11.67
CA GLY A 69 13.64 -16.66 -12.53
C GLY A 69 14.03 -15.19 -12.33
N ALA A 70 13.06 -14.27 -12.22
CA ALA A 70 13.33 -12.85 -11.99
C ALA A 70 14.03 -12.59 -10.64
N VAL A 71 13.57 -13.25 -9.56
CA VAL A 71 14.21 -13.13 -8.24
C VAL A 71 15.62 -13.73 -8.24
N ALA A 72 15.86 -14.84 -8.95
CA ALA A 72 17.20 -15.39 -9.10
C ALA A 72 18.14 -14.47 -9.89
N ALA A 73 17.64 -13.78 -10.91
CA ALA A 73 18.42 -12.85 -11.71
C ALA A 73 18.81 -11.58 -10.95
N GLY A 74 17.91 -11.00 -10.14
CA GLY A 74 18.19 -9.78 -9.36
C GLY A 74 19.06 -9.99 -8.11
N ARG A 75 19.39 -11.24 -7.77
CA ARG A 75 20.31 -11.59 -6.67
C ARG A 75 21.77 -11.76 -7.11
N ARG A 76 22.04 -11.67 -8.40
CA ARG A 76 23.41 -11.67 -8.97
C ARG A 76 23.90 -10.24 -9.09
#